data_AF-A0A2V0P399-F1
#
_entry.id   AF-A0A2V0P399-F1
#
_cell.length_a   1.000
_cell.length_b   1.000
_cell.length_c   1.000
_cell.angle_alpha   90.00
_cell.angle_beta   90.00
_cell.angle_gamma   90.00
#
_symmetry.space_group_name_H-M   'P 1'
#
loop_
_entity.id
_entity.type
_entity.pdbx_description
1 polymer ?
#
loop_
_entity_poly.entity_id
_entity_poly.type
_entity_poly.pdbx_seq_one_letter_code
_entity_poly.pdbx_strand_id
1 'polypeptide(L)'
;MRSAAQRPQGPSARGVVAPRAPRTRLPGGAPLPAPRNGRAARRAPPALPAVPSGVEALLAAAMSPHPGLAAGAAANSAVFAAGIQVLLKGLTWEGVANSWLLGTLVYSAFGLGGYLLVCLYFIFGTLVTKVKLEQKQKEGIAEARSGRRSAGSVWGSGSAGAACAALALATGNYWLWGVGFVASFTSKLSDTVSSEIGKAYGKTTYLITTLQRVPRGTEGAVSAEGTAAGAAAALFFSFVALAVGQVDPQGAAVAAAAAVAANLFESWLGAAVQGRVGWLTNDVVNAVQITVAAGLAVALTYALTPLG
;
A
#
# COMPACT_ATOMS: atom_id res chain seq x y z
N MET A 1 -66.50 26.18 7.41
CA MET A 1 -66.68 24.95 6.59
C MET A 1 -66.14 23.79 7.43
N ARG A 2 -66.94 23.16 8.33
CA ARG A 2 -67.73 21.90 8.13
C ARG A 2 -66.92 20.83 7.34
N SER A 3 -66.70 19.59 7.77
CA SER A 3 -67.35 18.71 8.75
C SER A 3 -66.45 17.51 9.12
N ALA A 4 -66.61 17.00 10.34
CA ALA A 4 -66.19 15.67 10.79
C ALA A 4 -67.13 14.56 10.27
N ALA A 5 -66.69 13.29 10.29
CA ALA A 5 -67.49 12.05 10.48
C ALA A 5 -66.57 10.81 10.30
N GLN A 6 -66.26 10.06 11.36
CA GLN A 6 -67.02 8.93 11.93
C GLN A 6 -66.89 7.59 11.18
N ARG A 7 -66.46 6.57 11.95
CA ARG A 7 -66.52 5.13 11.65
C ARG A 7 -67.95 4.66 11.37
N PRO A 8 -68.11 3.46 10.78
CA PRO A 8 -69.20 2.57 11.15
C PRO A 8 -68.71 1.27 11.79
N GLN A 9 -69.43 0.86 12.84
CA GLN A 9 -69.43 -0.47 13.45
C GLN A 9 -70.54 -1.34 12.82
N GLY A 10 -70.34 -2.66 12.84
CA GLY A 10 -71.41 -3.69 12.88
C GLY A 10 -71.80 -4.30 11.52
N PRO A 11 -72.33 -5.55 11.48
CA PRO A 11 -73.07 -6.21 12.55
C PRO A 11 -72.57 -7.61 12.99
N SER A 12 -72.95 -7.95 14.21
CA SER A 12 -73.05 -9.31 14.76
C SER A 12 -74.35 -9.97 14.30
N ALA A 13 -74.34 -11.28 13.99
CA ALA A 13 -75.26 -12.27 14.57
C ALA A 13 -75.32 -13.60 13.80
N ARG A 14 -75.18 -14.69 14.59
CA ARG A 14 -75.99 -15.92 14.59
C ARG A 14 -76.01 -16.83 13.35
N GLY A 15 -75.39 -17.99 13.53
CA GLY A 15 -76.13 -19.24 13.69
C GLY A 15 -76.48 -20.02 12.43
N VAL A 16 -75.72 -21.08 12.15
CA VAL A 16 -76.25 -22.27 11.46
C VAL A 16 -75.69 -23.52 12.14
N VAL A 17 -76.63 -24.40 12.50
CA VAL A 17 -76.45 -25.69 13.17
C VAL A 17 -76.01 -26.76 12.16
N ALA A 18 -75.16 -27.68 12.63
CA ALA A 18 -74.48 -28.76 11.92
C ALA A 18 -75.40 -29.88 11.36
N PRO A 19 -74.82 -30.82 10.60
CA PRO A 19 -75.18 -32.23 10.71
C PRO A 19 -74.03 -33.06 11.29
N ARG A 20 -74.39 -33.89 12.29
CA ARG A 20 -73.55 -34.91 12.92
C ARG A 20 -73.23 -36.04 11.93
N ALA A 21 -71.96 -36.42 11.85
CA ALA A 21 -71.52 -37.70 11.26
C ALA A 21 -71.13 -38.70 12.38
N PRO A 22 -71.17 -40.02 12.11
CA PRO A 22 -71.37 -41.06 13.12
C PRO A 22 -70.12 -41.36 13.96
N ARG A 23 -70.37 -41.72 15.23
CA ARG A 23 -69.38 -42.32 16.14
C ARG A 23 -69.00 -43.73 15.66
N THR A 24 -67.82 -43.89 15.08
CA THR A 24 -67.15 -45.19 15.01
C THR A 24 -66.27 -45.38 16.25
N ARG A 25 -66.54 -46.48 16.96
CA ARG A 25 -65.77 -46.95 18.13
C ARG A 25 -64.36 -47.35 17.70
N LEU A 26 -63.37 -46.88 18.45
CA LEU A 26 -61.98 -47.32 18.42
C LEU A 26 -61.88 -48.80 18.88
N PRO A 27 -61.06 -49.65 18.25
CA PRO A 27 -60.39 -50.73 18.94
C PRO A 27 -59.05 -50.25 19.52
N GLY A 28 -58.74 -50.73 20.72
CA GLY A 28 -57.66 -50.24 21.57
C GLY A 28 -56.27 -50.25 20.94
N GLY A 29 -55.56 -49.14 21.16
CA GLY A 29 -54.12 -49.02 21.03
C GLY A 29 -53.54 -48.55 22.36
N ALA A 30 -52.43 -49.16 22.76
CA ALA A 30 -51.74 -49.00 24.04
C ALA A 30 -51.53 -47.53 24.49
N PRO A 31 -51.30 -47.29 25.80
CA PRO A 31 -51.11 -45.93 26.31
C PRO A 31 -49.94 -45.24 25.60
N LEU A 32 -50.22 -44.10 24.97
CA LEU A 32 -49.18 -43.23 24.41
C LEU A 32 -48.29 -42.74 25.57
N PRO A 33 -46.96 -42.89 25.48
CA PRO A 33 -46.06 -42.37 26.51
C PRO A 33 -46.14 -40.84 26.53
N ALA A 34 -46.15 -40.28 27.74
CA ALA A 34 -46.19 -38.84 27.97
C ALA A 34 -45.11 -38.11 27.14
N PRO A 35 -45.39 -36.90 26.61
CA PRO A 35 -44.41 -36.16 25.84
C PRO A 35 -43.20 -35.87 26.72
N ARG A 36 -42.07 -36.53 26.44
CA ARG A 36 -40.77 -36.17 27.00
C ARG A 36 -40.49 -34.74 26.57
N ASN A 37 -40.59 -33.80 27.51
CA ASN A 37 -40.06 -32.45 27.40
C ASN A 37 -38.52 -32.49 27.31
N GLY A 38 -38.01 -33.06 26.21
CA GLY A 38 -36.63 -32.95 25.79
C GLY A 38 -36.45 -31.67 24.99
N ARG A 39 -36.68 -30.50 25.62
CA ARG A 39 -36.02 -29.28 25.14
C ARG A 39 -34.53 -29.51 25.42
N ALA A 40 -33.83 -30.14 24.47
CA ALA A 40 -32.39 -29.99 24.39
C ALA A 40 -32.14 -28.49 24.33
N ALA A 41 -31.73 -27.92 25.47
CA ALA A 41 -31.29 -26.53 25.53
C ALA A 41 -30.22 -26.41 24.44
N ARG A 42 -30.53 -25.68 23.36
CA ARG A 42 -29.51 -25.28 22.40
C ARG A 42 -28.49 -24.52 23.22
N ARG A 43 -27.37 -25.17 23.57
CA ARG A 43 -26.24 -24.54 24.23
C ARG A 43 -25.92 -23.31 23.38
N ALA A 44 -26.02 -22.13 23.98
CA ALA A 44 -25.50 -20.93 23.35
C ALA A 44 -24.06 -21.23 22.91
N PRO A 45 -23.66 -20.84 21.69
CA PRO A 45 -22.28 -21.02 21.27
C PRO A 45 -21.36 -20.42 22.34
N PRO A 46 -20.24 -21.09 22.66
CA PRO A 46 -19.32 -20.58 23.66
C PRO A 46 -18.94 -19.14 23.30
N ALA A 47 -19.05 -18.24 24.27
CA ALA A 47 -18.60 -16.87 24.10
C ALA A 47 -17.12 -16.90 23.69
N LEU A 48 -16.77 -16.19 22.62
CA LEU A 48 -15.38 -16.07 22.22
C LEU A 48 -14.57 -15.49 23.38
N PRO A 49 -13.35 -15.98 23.64
CA PRO A 49 -12.51 -15.44 24.69
C PRO A 49 -12.27 -13.95 24.46
N ALA A 50 -12.41 -13.15 25.52
CA ALA A 50 -12.15 -11.72 25.47
C ALA A 50 -10.68 -11.47 25.09
N VAL A 51 -10.44 -10.53 24.19
CA VAL A 51 -9.08 -10.13 23.82
C VAL A 51 -8.45 -9.42 25.03
N PRO A 52 -7.21 -9.75 25.42
CA PRO A 52 -6.55 -9.04 26.53
C PRO A 52 -6.49 -7.53 26.25
N SER A 53 -6.76 -6.70 27.26
CA SER A 53 -6.82 -5.24 27.11
C SER A 53 -5.55 -4.61 26.52
N GLY A 54 -4.38 -5.20 26.80
CA GLY A 54 -3.11 -4.78 26.19
C GLY A 54 -3.04 -5.03 24.68
N VAL A 55 -3.69 -6.09 24.18
CA VAL A 55 -3.77 -6.39 22.74
C VAL A 55 -4.73 -5.42 22.06
N GLU A 56 -5.87 -5.10 22.69
CA GLU A 56 -6.80 -4.10 22.15
C GLU A 56 -6.15 -2.71 22.05
N ALA A 57 -5.41 -2.29 23.09
CA ALA A 57 -4.67 -1.03 23.08
C ALA A 57 -3.59 -0.99 21.98
N LEU A 58 -2.88 -2.11 21.77
CA LEU A 58 -1.87 -2.22 20.72
C LEU A 58 -2.49 -2.18 19.32
N LEU A 59 -3.62 -2.85 19.11
CA LEU A 59 -4.37 -2.81 17.86
C LEU A 59 -4.89 -1.41 17.55
N ALA A 60 -5.45 -0.72 18.55
CA ALA A 60 -5.86 0.67 18.43
C ALA A 60 -4.68 1.58 18.08
N ALA A 61 -3.54 1.42 18.75
CA ALA A 61 -2.33 2.18 18.46
C ALA A 61 -1.80 1.91 17.04
N ALA A 62 -1.85 0.66 16.57
CA ALA A 62 -1.44 0.27 15.21
C ALA A 62 -2.34 0.84 14.11
N MET A 63 -3.57 1.27 14.44
CA MET A 63 -4.49 1.93 13.50
C MET A 63 -4.36 3.46 13.53
N SER A 64 -3.56 4.03 14.44
CA SER A 64 -3.34 5.48 14.49
C SER A 64 -2.46 5.97 13.33
N PRO A 65 -2.53 7.26 12.94
CA PRO A 65 -1.66 7.83 11.92
C PRO A 65 -0.17 7.78 12.27
N HIS A 66 0.15 7.85 13.57
CA HIS A 66 1.51 7.82 14.11
C HIS A 66 1.60 6.81 15.26
N PRO A 67 1.65 5.49 14.96
CA PRO A 67 1.60 4.42 15.96
C PRO A 67 2.73 4.42 17.00
N GLY A 68 3.88 5.02 16.66
CA GLY A 68 5.09 4.92 17.47
C GLY A 68 5.76 3.54 17.38
N LEU A 69 6.96 3.43 17.95
CA LEU A 69 7.87 2.29 17.72
C LEU A 69 7.30 0.94 18.16
N ALA A 70 6.64 0.88 19.33
CA ALA A 70 6.13 -0.38 19.87
C ALA A 70 4.99 -0.95 18.99
N ALA A 71 3.99 -0.12 18.69
CA ALA A 71 2.87 -0.55 17.86
C ALA A 71 3.29 -0.77 16.40
N GLY A 72 4.17 0.07 15.85
CA GLY A 72 4.70 -0.09 14.50
C GLY A 72 5.53 -1.37 14.33
N ALA A 73 6.41 -1.70 15.28
CA ALA A 73 7.18 -2.93 15.26
C ALA A 73 6.28 -4.17 15.37
N ALA A 74 5.27 -4.14 16.26
CA ALA A 74 4.32 -5.24 16.41
C ALA A 74 3.50 -5.46 15.12
N ALA A 75 2.93 -4.40 14.56
CA ALA A 75 2.13 -4.47 13.33
C ALA A 75 2.96 -4.96 12.15
N ASN A 76 4.16 -4.38 11.94
CA ASN A 76 5.05 -4.79 10.86
C ASN A 76 5.52 -6.25 11.03
N SER A 77 5.79 -6.70 12.26
CA SER A 77 6.17 -8.10 12.53
C SER A 77 5.03 -9.07 12.20
N ALA A 78 3.78 -8.70 12.51
CA ALA A 78 2.62 -9.51 12.13
C ALA A 78 2.47 -9.63 10.60
N VAL A 79 2.65 -8.53 9.87
CA VAL A 79 2.62 -8.52 8.39
C VAL A 79 3.75 -9.41 7.83
N PHE A 80 4.97 -9.28 8.34
CA PHE A 80 6.11 -10.08 7.89
C PHE A 80 5.91 -11.57 8.18
N ALA A 81 5.41 -11.92 9.36
CA ALA A 81 5.12 -13.30 9.72
C ALA A 81 4.08 -13.92 8.78
N ALA A 82 3.00 -13.20 8.47
CA ALA A 82 1.96 -13.67 7.56
C ALA A 82 2.43 -13.72 6.09
N GLY A 83 3.26 -12.76 5.67
CA GLY A 83 3.65 -12.53 4.28
C GLY A 83 5.00 -13.14 3.86
N ILE A 84 5.71 -13.82 4.75
CA ILE A 84 7.14 -14.20 4.55
C ILE A 84 7.40 -14.97 3.25
N GLN A 85 6.49 -15.87 2.89
CA GLN A 85 6.59 -16.70 1.68
C GLN A 85 6.47 -15.85 0.40
N VAL A 86 5.69 -14.77 0.44
CA VAL A 86 5.56 -13.82 -0.67
C VAL A 86 6.77 -12.90 -0.73
N LEU A 87 7.24 -12.40 0.42
CA LEU A 87 8.40 -11.53 0.51
C LEU A 87 9.66 -12.20 -0.06
N LEU A 88 9.90 -13.47 0.25
CA LEU A 88 11.05 -14.23 -0.23
C LEU A 88 11.10 -14.43 -1.75
N LYS A 89 9.97 -14.26 -2.46
CA LYS A 89 9.92 -14.25 -3.93
C LYS A 89 10.54 -12.98 -4.53
N GLY A 90 10.51 -11.86 -3.80
CA GLY A 90 11.01 -10.56 -4.25
C GLY A 90 12.22 -10.03 -3.46
N LEU A 91 12.59 -10.66 -2.34
CA LEU A 91 13.70 -10.24 -1.47
C LEU A 91 14.66 -11.41 -1.17
N THR A 92 15.93 -11.10 -0.97
CA THR A 92 16.89 -12.01 -0.32
C THR A 92 16.64 -12.08 1.19
N TRP A 93 17.27 -13.01 1.90
CA TRP A 93 17.05 -13.11 3.35
C TRP A 93 17.47 -11.84 4.09
N GLU A 94 18.65 -11.34 3.73
CA GLU A 94 19.15 -10.02 4.17
C GLU A 94 18.21 -8.88 3.76
N GLY A 95 17.65 -8.95 2.54
CA GLY A 95 16.66 -8.00 2.07
C GLY A 95 15.41 -7.96 2.95
N VAL A 96 14.90 -9.12 3.40
CA VAL A 96 13.77 -9.17 4.33
C VAL A 96 14.13 -8.55 5.67
N ALA A 97 15.28 -8.91 6.27
CA ALA A 97 15.68 -8.33 7.55
C ALA A 97 15.79 -6.80 7.51
N ASN A 98 16.39 -6.26 6.44
CA ASN A 98 16.51 -4.81 6.24
C ASN A 98 15.16 -4.16 5.92
N SER A 99 14.30 -4.83 5.15
CA SER A 99 12.94 -4.37 4.87
C SER A 99 12.08 -4.35 6.13
N TRP A 100 12.33 -5.26 7.09
CA TRP A 100 11.65 -5.25 8.38
C TRP A 100 12.03 -4.02 9.21
N LEU A 101 13.31 -3.64 9.25
CA LEU A 101 13.75 -2.42 9.92
C LEU A 101 13.11 -1.17 9.30
N LEU A 102 13.18 -1.06 7.97
CA LEU A 102 12.58 0.04 7.23
C LEU A 102 11.07 0.09 7.44
N GLY A 103 10.39 -1.05 7.28
CA GLY A 103 8.94 -1.17 7.45
C GLY A 103 8.50 -0.81 8.86
N THR A 104 9.30 -1.15 9.88
CA THR A 104 9.05 -0.77 11.27
C THR A 104 9.11 0.73 11.45
N LEU A 105 10.14 1.41 10.94
CA LEU A 105 10.26 2.88 11.02
C LEU A 105 9.10 3.57 10.31
N VAL A 106 8.79 3.13 9.07
CA VAL A 106 7.70 3.71 8.28
C VAL A 106 6.35 3.50 8.95
N TYR A 107 6.04 2.28 9.40
CA TYR A 107 4.77 2.02 10.11
C TYR A 107 4.68 2.85 11.38
N SER A 108 5.78 2.95 12.15
CA SER A 108 5.80 3.71 13.41
C SER A 108 5.53 5.20 13.19
N ALA A 109 6.06 5.77 12.10
CA ALA A 109 5.94 7.20 11.81
C ALA A 109 4.66 7.56 11.04
N PHE A 110 4.24 6.72 10.09
CA PHE A 110 3.22 7.06 9.09
C PHE A 110 2.04 6.09 9.06
N GLY A 111 2.01 5.13 10.00
CA GLY A 111 0.90 4.21 10.18
C GLY A 111 0.61 3.35 8.96
N LEU A 112 -0.65 2.92 8.86
CA LEU A 112 -1.11 2.06 7.78
C LEU A 112 -0.99 2.76 6.40
N GLY A 113 -1.26 4.06 6.32
CA GLY A 113 -1.18 4.83 5.06
C GLY A 113 0.21 4.80 4.44
N GLY A 114 1.23 5.18 5.20
CA GLY A 114 2.62 5.15 4.72
C GLY A 114 3.10 3.73 4.44
N TYR A 115 2.70 2.77 5.26
CA TYR A 115 3.06 1.37 5.05
C TYR A 115 2.46 0.79 3.75
N LEU A 116 1.20 1.12 3.45
CA LEU A 116 0.56 0.73 2.19
C LEU A 116 1.32 1.27 0.97
N LEU A 117 1.84 2.49 1.03
CA LEU A 117 2.67 3.04 -0.05
C LEU A 117 3.95 2.22 -0.26
N VAL A 118 4.64 1.80 0.81
CA VAL A 118 5.82 0.92 0.69
C VAL A 118 5.45 -0.43 0.08
N CYS A 119 4.33 -1.03 0.49
CA CYS A 119 3.84 -2.27 -0.11
C CYS A 119 3.51 -2.09 -1.61
N LEU A 120 2.86 -0.98 -1.98
CA LEU A 120 2.54 -0.68 -3.37
C LEU A 120 3.80 -0.46 -4.21
N TYR A 121 4.78 0.29 -3.70
CA TYR A 121 6.09 0.40 -4.35
C TYR A 121 6.74 -0.97 -4.56
N PHE A 122 6.71 -1.83 -3.53
CA PHE A 122 7.28 -3.16 -3.63
C PHE A 122 6.58 -3.97 -4.73
N ILE A 123 5.24 -3.97 -4.76
CA ILE A 123 4.43 -4.71 -5.73
C ILE A 123 4.63 -4.16 -7.14
N PHE A 124 4.32 -2.88 -7.38
CA PHE A 124 4.40 -2.28 -8.73
C PHE A 124 5.83 -2.26 -9.25
N GLY A 125 6.80 -1.92 -8.38
CA GLY A 125 8.21 -1.99 -8.71
C GLY A 125 8.61 -3.39 -9.16
N THR A 126 8.22 -4.45 -8.44
CA THR A 126 8.52 -5.84 -8.84
C THR A 126 7.78 -6.29 -10.09
N LEU A 127 6.54 -5.83 -10.30
CA LEU A 127 5.75 -6.21 -11.47
C LEU A 127 6.32 -5.59 -12.75
N VAL A 128 6.73 -4.32 -12.70
CA VAL A 128 7.26 -3.65 -13.89
C VAL A 128 8.60 -4.23 -14.35
N THR A 129 9.44 -4.71 -13.42
CA THR A 129 10.70 -5.41 -13.78
C THR A 129 10.46 -6.69 -14.60
N LYS A 130 9.26 -7.28 -14.50
CA LYS A 130 8.89 -8.51 -15.22
C LYS A 130 8.31 -8.26 -16.60
N VAL A 131 8.00 -7.01 -16.95
CA VAL A 131 7.48 -6.66 -18.27
C VAL A 131 8.51 -6.98 -19.33
N LYS A 132 8.17 -7.86 -20.28
CA LYS A 132 9.07 -8.35 -21.35
C LYS A 132 10.41 -8.88 -20.81
N LEU A 133 10.38 -9.59 -19.69
CA LEU A 133 11.58 -10.10 -19.03
C LEU A 133 12.47 -10.95 -19.95
N GLU A 134 11.89 -11.89 -20.70
CA GLU A 134 12.64 -12.76 -21.61
C GLU A 134 13.39 -11.97 -22.69
N GLN A 135 12.77 -10.92 -23.22
CA GLN A 135 13.39 -10.02 -24.18
C GLN A 135 14.57 -9.29 -23.55
N LYS A 136 14.37 -8.69 -22.37
CA LYS A 136 15.42 -7.96 -21.67
C LYS A 136 16.59 -8.87 -21.28
N GLN A 137 16.32 -10.13 -20.96
CA GLN A 137 17.35 -11.13 -20.65
C GLN A 137 18.18 -11.50 -21.88
N LYS A 138 17.54 -11.73 -23.03
CA LYS A 138 18.24 -11.98 -24.31
C LYS A 138 19.13 -10.81 -24.73
N GLU A 139 18.74 -9.61 -24.35
CA GLU A 139 19.48 -8.37 -24.66
C GLU A 139 20.48 -7.97 -23.57
N GLY A 140 20.56 -8.69 -22.45
CA GLY A 140 21.48 -8.38 -21.35
C GLY A 140 21.14 -7.11 -20.56
N ILE A 141 19.94 -6.55 -20.75
CA ILE A 141 19.46 -5.30 -20.12
C ILE A 141 18.42 -5.55 -19.01
N ALA A 142 18.17 -6.81 -18.67
CA ALA A 142 17.25 -7.18 -17.60
C ALA A 142 17.77 -6.73 -16.24
N GLU A 143 16.84 -6.34 -15.36
CA GLU A 143 17.18 -6.01 -13.99
C GLU A 143 17.83 -7.18 -13.25
N ALA A 144 18.83 -6.87 -12.43
CA ALA A 144 19.61 -7.88 -11.73
C ALA A 144 18.71 -8.80 -10.88
N ARG A 145 19.08 -10.09 -10.83
CA ARG A 145 18.36 -11.13 -10.06
C ARG A 145 16.86 -11.22 -10.40
N SER A 146 16.47 -10.85 -11.62
CA SER A 146 15.06 -10.79 -12.05
C SER A 146 14.18 -9.95 -11.11
N GLY A 147 14.74 -8.85 -10.59
CA GLY A 147 14.06 -7.93 -9.68
C GLY A 147 14.08 -8.34 -8.20
N ARG A 148 14.85 -9.36 -7.81
CA ARG A 148 14.95 -9.78 -6.40
C ARG A 148 15.91 -8.87 -5.62
N ARG A 149 15.35 -8.07 -4.70
CA ARG A 149 16.05 -6.98 -3.98
C ARG A 149 16.98 -7.51 -2.87
N SER A 150 18.22 -7.01 -2.87
CA SER A 150 19.22 -7.25 -1.82
C SER A 150 19.08 -6.23 -0.69
N ALA A 151 19.86 -6.35 0.40
CA ALA A 151 19.94 -5.30 1.42
C ALA A 151 20.37 -3.94 0.82
N GLY A 152 21.32 -3.93 -0.12
CA GLY A 152 21.74 -2.73 -0.85
C GLY A 152 20.58 -2.09 -1.60
N SER A 153 19.77 -2.90 -2.30
CA SER A 153 18.61 -2.39 -3.05
C SER A 153 17.49 -1.88 -2.15
N VAL A 154 17.30 -2.45 -0.94
CA VAL A 154 16.34 -1.94 0.05
C VAL A 154 16.75 -0.54 0.50
N TRP A 155 18.00 -0.37 0.93
CA TRP A 155 18.48 0.94 1.40
C TRP A 155 18.65 1.95 0.25
N GLY A 156 19.06 1.50 -0.93
CA GLY A 156 19.09 2.31 -2.14
C GLY A 156 17.71 2.84 -2.54
N SER A 157 16.66 2.09 -2.26
CA SER A 157 15.28 2.47 -2.58
C SER A 157 14.52 3.15 -1.44
N GLY A 158 15.03 3.11 -0.22
CA GLY A 158 14.24 3.42 0.97
C GLY A 158 14.94 4.20 2.07
N SER A 159 16.24 4.46 1.95
CA SER A 159 17.02 5.20 2.97
C SER A 159 16.45 6.61 3.24
N ALA A 160 16.13 7.38 2.20
CA ALA A 160 15.55 8.72 2.37
C ALA A 160 14.17 8.66 3.05
N GLY A 161 13.33 7.69 2.69
CA GLY A 161 12.03 7.47 3.34
C GLY A 161 12.17 7.06 4.81
N ALA A 162 13.14 6.20 5.12
CA ALA A 162 13.46 5.80 6.49
C ALA A 162 14.01 6.99 7.31
N ALA A 163 14.85 7.84 6.71
CA ALA A 163 15.33 9.06 7.35
C ALA A 163 14.19 10.04 7.63
N CYS A 164 13.27 10.23 6.68
CA CYS A 164 12.06 11.03 6.89
C CYS A 164 11.21 10.47 8.04
N ALA A 165 11.00 9.15 8.10
CA ALA A 165 10.26 8.51 9.19
C ALA A 165 10.95 8.74 10.55
N ALA A 166 12.27 8.57 10.63
CA ALA A 166 13.04 8.81 11.84
C ALA A 166 12.96 10.27 12.30
N LEU A 167 13.07 11.22 11.36
CA LEU A 167 12.98 12.66 11.64
C LEU A 167 11.55 13.07 12.04
N ALA A 168 10.52 12.46 11.45
CA ALA A 168 9.13 12.64 11.88
C ALA A 168 8.94 12.23 13.34
N LEU A 169 9.45 11.05 13.72
CA LEU A 169 9.39 10.55 15.10
C LEU A 169 10.19 11.43 16.07
N ALA A 170 11.35 11.94 15.65
CA ALA A 170 12.23 12.75 16.50
C ALA A 170 11.73 14.18 16.69
N THR A 171 11.12 14.77 15.66
CA THR A 171 10.72 16.20 15.65
C THR A 171 9.24 16.41 15.91
N GLY A 172 8.41 15.37 15.76
CA GLY A 172 6.94 15.48 15.79
C GLY A 172 6.33 16.14 14.54
N ASN A 173 7.13 16.57 13.56
CA ASN A 173 6.63 17.20 12.34
C ASN A 173 6.30 16.17 11.26
N TYR A 174 5.24 15.39 11.49
CA TYR A 174 4.86 14.29 10.59
C TYR A 174 4.39 14.76 9.21
N TRP A 175 3.86 15.97 9.10
CA TRP A 175 3.41 16.52 7.82
C TRP A 175 4.59 16.81 6.88
N LEU A 176 5.58 17.59 7.34
CA LEU A 176 6.74 17.96 6.52
C LEU A 176 7.55 16.74 6.07
N TRP A 177 7.87 15.86 7.02
CA TRP A 177 8.62 14.64 6.74
C TRP A 177 7.78 13.60 5.99
N GLY A 178 6.45 13.63 6.13
CA GLY A 178 5.52 12.84 5.32
C GLY A 178 5.60 13.18 3.84
N VAL A 179 5.67 14.47 3.48
CA VAL A 179 5.86 14.91 2.09
C VAL A 179 7.20 14.43 1.53
N GLY A 180 8.30 14.56 2.30
CA GLY A 180 9.61 14.03 1.91
C GLY A 180 9.61 12.50 1.72
N PHE A 181 8.97 11.76 2.63
CA PHE A 181 8.78 10.32 2.53
C PHE A 181 8.04 9.93 1.25
N VAL A 182 6.89 10.56 0.97
CA VAL A 182 6.10 10.29 -0.24
C VAL A 182 6.90 10.61 -1.49
N ALA A 183 7.60 11.75 -1.54
CA ALA A 183 8.44 12.12 -2.68
C ALA A 183 9.54 11.10 -2.96
N SER A 184 10.18 10.56 -1.91
CA SER A 184 11.24 9.54 -2.05
C SER A 184 10.74 8.26 -2.75
N PHE A 185 9.61 7.71 -2.30
CA PHE A 185 9.03 6.50 -2.89
C PHE A 185 8.38 6.75 -4.25
N THR A 186 7.78 7.93 -4.45
CA THR A 186 7.24 8.37 -5.74
C THR A 186 8.36 8.44 -6.78
N SER A 187 9.50 9.04 -6.43
CA SER A 187 10.67 9.11 -7.31
C SER A 187 11.17 7.71 -7.66
N LYS A 188 11.32 6.83 -6.67
CA LYS A 188 11.84 5.50 -6.92
C LYS A 188 10.91 4.65 -7.80
N LEU A 189 9.60 4.75 -7.61
CA LEU A 189 8.65 4.07 -8.47
C LEU A 189 8.67 4.66 -9.89
N SER A 190 8.67 5.99 -10.01
CA SER A 190 8.75 6.69 -11.30
C SER A 190 9.98 6.26 -12.11
N ASP A 191 11.13 6.21 -11.45
CA ASP A 191 12.41 5.76 -12.01
C ASP A 191 12.36 4.31 -12.50
N THR A 192 11.87 3.40 -11.65
CA THR A 192 11.75 1.99 -11.98
C THR A 192 10.80 1.78 -13.16
N VAL A 193 9.64 2.46 -13.15
CA VAL A 193 8.69 2.36 -14.26
C VAL A 193 9.26 2.98 -15.54
N SER A 194 9.92 4.13 -15.44
CA SER A 194 10.53 4.81 -16.59
C SER A 194 11.57 3.94 -17.29
N SER A 195 12.51 3.39 -16.51
CA SER A 195 13.60 2.58 -17.03
C SER A 195 13.10 1.22 -17.56
N GLU A 196 12.20 0.55 -16.85
CA GLU A 196 11.71 -0.78 -17.26
C GLU A 196 10.78 -0.70 -18.48
N ILE A 197 9.91 0.31 -18.57
CA ILE A 197 9.09 0.55 -19.76
C ILE A 197 9.94 1.04 -20.93
N GLY A 198 10.94 1.89 -20.68
CA GLY A 198 11.90 2.32 -21.71
C GLY A 198 12.70 1.15 -22.29
N LYS A 199 13.17 0.22 -21.46
CA LYS A 199 13.82 -1.02 -21.92
C LYS A 199 12.84 -1.92 -22.69
N ALA A 200 11.60 -2.04 -22.23
CA ALA A 200 10.62 -2.94 -22.83
C ALA A 200 10.02 -2.44 -24.16
N TYR A 201 9.79 -1.13 -24.30
CA TYR A 201 9.01 -0.53 -25.38
C TYR A 201 9.68 0.65 -26.09
N GLY A 202 10.80 1.18 -25.58
CA GLY A 202 11.48 2.32 -26.17
C GLY A 202 11.89 2.05 -27.61
N LYS A 203 11.33 2.83 -28.55
CA LYS A 203 11.65 2.74 -29.99
C LYS A 203 12.97 3.43 -30.30
N THR A 204 13.21 4.56 -29.66
CA THR A 204 14.42 5.38 -29.77
C THR A 204 14.81 5.89 -28.40
N THR A 205 16.08 5.69 -28.06
CA THR A 205 16.68 6.10 -26.80
C THR A 205 17.80 7.10 -27.05
N TYR A 206 17.91 8.09 -26.16
CA TYR A 206 18.88 9.17 -26.24
C TYR A 206 19.60 9.33 -24.90
N LEU A 207 20.88 9.67 -24.92
CA LEU A 207 21.55 10.13 -23.70
C LEU A 207 20.98 11.50 -23.31
N ILE A 208 20.56 11.65 -22.05
CA ILE A 208 19.99 12.91 -21.57
C ILE A 208 20.98 14.09 -21.62
N THR A 209 22.29 13.82 -21.58
CA THR A 209 23.35 14.83 -21.59
C THR A 209 23.68 15.36 -22.98
N THR A 210 23.75 14.48 -23.98
CA THR A 210 24.20 14.84 -25.34
C THR A 210 23.09 14.80 -26.38
N LEU A 211 21.92 14.25 -26.04
CA LEU A 211 20.82 13.94 -26.95
C LEU A 211 21.23 13.07 -28.13
N GLN A 212 22.36 12.35 -28.02
CA GLN A 212 22.78 11.38 -29.02
C GLN A 212 22.01 10.08 -28.86
N ARG A 213 21.66 9.47 -29.99
CA ARG A 213 20.98 8.17 -30.01
C ARG A 213 21.92 7.10 -29.46
N VAL A 214 21.43 6.33 -28.49
CA VAL A 214 22.15 5.20 -27.88
C VAL A 214 21.25 3.97 -27.83
N PRO A 215 21.81 2.76 -27.72
CA PRO A 215 21.03 1.55 -27.47
C PRO A 215 20.21 1.66 -26.18
N ARG A 216 19.03 1.03 -26.14
CA ARG A 216 18.24 0.97 -24.92
C ARG A 216 18.95 0.16 -23.84
N GLY A 217 18.71 0.51 -22.57
CA GLY A 217 19.41 -0.09 -21.44
C GLY A 217 20.81 0.49 -21.19
N THR A 218 21.26 1.45 -22.00
CA THR A 218 22.43 2.27 -21.69
C THR A 218 22.13 3.13 -20.45
N GLU A 219 23.10 3.23 -19.53
CA GLU A 219 22.96 4.06 -18.33
C GLU A 219 22.72 5.53 -18.70
N GLY A 220 21.72 6.15 -18.07
CA GLY A 220 21.30 7.52 -18.37
C GLY A 220 20.59 7.72 -19.72
N ALA A 221 20.23 6.63 -20.42
CA ALA A 221 19.43 6.72 -21.63
C ALA A 221 17.94 6.89 -21.33
N VAL A 222 17.32 7.84 -22.01
CA VAL A 222 15.88 8.15 -21.90
C VAL A 222 15.16 7.85 -23.22
N SER A 223 13.92 7.40 -23.12
CA SER A 223 12.98 7.24 -24.25
C SER A 223 11.70 8.00 -23.98
N ALA A 224 10.93 8.33 -25.03
CA ALA A 224 9.64 8.98 -24.87
C ALA A 224 8.66 8.07 -24.10
N GLU A 225 8.64 6.78 -24.42
CA GLU A 225 7.78 5.79 -23.77
C GLU A 225 8.12 5.64 -22.28
N GLY A 226 9.41 5.52 -21.94
CA GLY A 226 9.87 5.45 -20.56
C GLY A 226 9.54 6.72 -19.79
N THR A 227 9.86 7.90 -20.35
CA THR A 227 9.62 9.19 -19.68
C THR A 227 8.13 9.42 -19.40
N ALA A 228 7.26 9.12 -20.36
CA ALA A 228 5.82 9.24 -20.18
C ALA A 228 5.30 8.26 -19.12
N ALA A 229 5.78 7.02 -19.11
CA ALA A 229 5.40 6.02 -18.12
C ALA A 229 5.88 6.38 -16.70
N GLY A 230 7.09 6.92 -16.57
CA GLY A 230 7.61 7.43 -15.30
C GLY A 230 6.79 8.59 -14.75
N ALA A 231 6.47 9.58 -15.59
CA ALA A 231 5.61 10.70 -15.20
C ALA A 231 4.20 10.21 -14.77
N ALA A 232 3.62 9.27 -15.52
CA ALA A 232 2.33 8.67 -15.15
C ALA A 232 2.42 7.92 -13.80
N ALA A 233 3.51 7.21 -13.53
CA ALA A 233 3.74 6.54 -12.26
C ALA A 233 3.91 7.53 -11.10
N ALA A 234 4.61 8.65 -11.31
CA ALA A 234 4.75 9.70 -10.30
C ALA A 234 3.38 10.32 -9.92
N LEU A 235 2.57 10.63 -10.92
CA LEU A 235 1.20 11.15 -10.72
C LEU A 235 0.31 10.13 -10.03
N PHE A 236 0.32 8.87 -10.49
CA PHE A 236 -0.44 7.78 -9.88
C PHE A 236 -0.07 7.60 -8.41
N PHE A 237 1.22 7.48 -8.09
CA PHE A 237 1.66 7.18 -6.72
C PHE A 237 1.40 8.36 -5.77
N SER A 238 1.56 9.60 -6.25
CA SER A 238 1.22 10.80 -5.47
C SER A 238 -0.28 10.91 -5.24
N PHE A 239 -1.11 10.56 -6.23
CA PHE A 239 -2.55 10.48 -6.07
C PHE A 239 -2.95 9.43 -5.04
N VAL A 240 -2.33 8.25 -5.06
CA VAL A 240 -2.59 7.22 -4.05
C VAL A 240 -2.20 7.72 -2.66
N ALA A 241 -1.07 8.43 -2.52
CA ALA A 241 -0.65 9.02 -1.25
C ALA A 241 -1.67 10.04 -0.72
N LEU A 242 -2.28 10.84 -1.59
CA LEU A 242 -3.40 11.72 -1.25
C LEU A 242 -4.64 10.92 -0.84
N ALA A 243 -5.00 9.88 -1.60
CA ALA A 243 -6.20 9.07 -1.37
C ALA A 243 -6.16 8.29 -0.05
N VAL A 244 -4.97 7.85 0.38
CA VAL A 244 -4.79 7.21 1.70
C VAL A 244 -4.59 8.21 2.84
N GLY A 245 -4.68 9.52 2.56
CA GLY A 245 -4.56 10.59 3.55
C GLY A 245 -3.15 10.82 4.07
N GLN A 246 -2.10 10.35 3.36
CA GLN A 246 -0.72 10.51 3.82
C GLN A 246 -0.16 11.91 3.57
N VAL A 247 -0.67 12.60 2.55
CA VAL A 247 -0.35 13.98 2.20
C VAL A 247 -1.62 14.72 1.79
N ASP A 248 -1.59 16.04 1.90
CA ASP A 248 -2.63 16.92 1.36
C ASP A 248 -2.42 17.19 -0.15
N PRO A 249 -3.34 17.90 -0.84
CA PRO A 249 -3.20 18.15 -2.28
C PRO A 249 -1.91 18.88 -2.66
N GLN A 250 -1.44 19.81 -1.82
CA GLN A 250 -0.20 20.54 -2.05
C GLN A 250 1.00 19.59 -1.94
N GLY A 251 1.07 18.78 -0.88
CA GLY A 251 2.10 17.77 -0.67
C GLY A 251 2.14 16.73 -1.77
N ALA A 252 1.00 16.29 -2.29
CA ALA A 252 0.92 15.39 -3.43
C ALA A 252 1.49 16.03 -4.72
N ALA A 253 1.15 17.29 -5.01
CA ALA A 253 1.69 18.01 -6.15
C ALA A 253 3.20 18.23 -6.04
N VAL A 254 3.68 18.61 -4.86
CA VAL A 254 5.11 18.80 -4.55
C VAL A 254 5.86 17.48 -4.69
N ALA A 255 5.33 16.38 -4.15
CA ALA A 255 5.95 15.06 -4.25
C ALA A 255 6.07 14.57 -5.70
N ALA A 256 5.02 14.75 -6.51
CA ALA A 256 5.05 14.41 -7.94
C ALA A 256 6.10 15.22 -8.70
N ALA A 257 6.13 16.55 -8.49
CA ALA A 257 7.09 17.43 -9.14
C ALA A 257 8.54 17.11 -8.75
N ALA A 258 8.80 16.94 -7.45
CA ALA A 258 10.12 16.58 -6.94
C ALA A 258 10.58 15.21 -7.44
N ALA A 259 9.67 14.23 -7.53
CA ALA A 259 9.96 12.91 -8.07
C ALA A 259 10.35 12.93 -9.55
N VAL A 260 9.62 13.69 -10.38
CA VAL A 260 9.95 13.84 -11.81
C VAL A 260 11.31 14.54 -11.97
N ALA A 261 11.57 15.59 -11.20
CA ALA A 261 12.85 16.30 -11.24
C ALA A 261 14.01 15.39 -10.83
N ALA A 262 13.85 14.61 -9.75
CA ALA A 262 14.86 13.65 -9.28
C ALA A 262 15.09 12.51 -10.28
N ASN A 263 14.05 12.04 -10.97
CA ASN A 263 14.16 11.03 -12.03
C ASN A 263 15.03 11.54 -13.20
N LEU A 264 14.80 12.77 -13.66
CA LEU A 264 15.64 13.39 -14.70
C LEU A 264 17.09 13.60 -14.21
N PHE A 265 17.27 14.01 -12.96
CA PHE A 265 18.58 14.15 -12.35
C PHE A 265 19.34 12.82 -12.29
N GLU A 266 18.66 11.73 -11.94
CA GLU A 266 19.25 10.39 -11.94
C GLU A 266 19.74 10.00 -13.33
N SER A 267 18.92 10.18 -14.36
CA SER A 267 19.33 9.86 -15.73
C SER A 267 20.55 10.69 -16.16
N TRP A 268 20.61 11.96 -15.71
CA TRP A 268 21.77 12.81 -15.95
C TRP A 268 23.01 12.30 -15.22
N LEU A 269 22.88 11.93 -13.95
CA LEU A 269 23.96 11.38 -13.13
C LEU A 269 24.48 10.06 -13.71
N GLY A 270 23.57 9.20 -14.15
CA GLY A 270 23.86 7.95 -14.87
C GLY A 270 24.70 8.18 -16.12
N ALA A 271 24.26 9.11 -16.98
CA ALA A 271 24.97 9.46 -18.21
C ALA A 271 26.34 10.13 -17.96
N ALA A 272 26.47 10.91 -16.87
CA ALA A 272 27.67 11.69 -16.58
C ALA A 272 28.76 10.87 -15.87
N VAL A 273 28.38 10.00 -14.91
CA VAL A 273 29.32 9.46 -13.92
C VAL A 273 29.24 7.93 -13.76
N GLN A 274 28.08 7.31 -13.98
CA GLN A 274 27.90 5.89 -13.69
C GLN A 274 28.72 5.02 -14.67
N GLY A 275 29.48 4.06 -14.13
CA GLY A 275 30.45 3.26 -14.88
C GLY A 275 31.84 3.91 -15.04
N ARG A 276 32.02 5.18 -14.65
CA ARG A 276 33.33 5.85 -14.58
C ARG A 276 33.99 5.76 -13.20
N VAL A 277 33.19 5.46 -12.18
CA VAL A 277 33.62 5.42 -10.78
C VAL A 277 33.12 4.13 -10.15
N GLY A 278 34.03 3.28 -9.68
CA GLY A 278 33.71 1.91 -9.24
C GLY A 278 32.82 1.79 -8.00
N TRP A 279 32.77 2.82 -7.14
CA TRP A 279 31.91 2.82 -5.95
C TRP A 279 30.48 3.31 -6.22
N LEU A 280 30.22 3.94 -7.38
CA LEU A 280 28.93 4.49 -7.75
C LEU A 280 28.04 3.40 -8.37
N THR A 281 27.59 2.49 -7.50
CA THR A 281 26.67 1.41 -7.89
C THR A 281 25.26 1.94 -8.13
N ASN A 282 24.42 1.16 -8.83
CA ASN A 282 23.02 1.52 -9.06
C ASN A 282 22.26 1.76 -7.74
N ASP A 283 22.53 0.97 -6.69
CA ASP A 283 21.91 1.17 -5.38
C ASP A 283 22.29 2.53 -4.75
N VAL A 284 23.52 3.03 -4.98
CA VAL A 284 23.97 4.34 -4.49
C VAL A 284 23.32 5.46 -5.30
N VAL A 285 23.25 5.33 -6.62
CA VAL A 285 22.59 6.30 -7.51
C VAL A 285 21.10 6.42 -7.15
N ASN A 286 20.44 5.29 -6.90
CA ASN A 286 19.08 5.25 -6.38
C ASN A 286 18.95 5.98 -5.04
N ALA A 287 19.89 5.76 -4.10
CA ALA A 287 19.88 6.43 -2.80
C ALA A 287 19.98 7.96 -2.95
N VAL A 288 20.86 8.42 -3.85
CA VAL A 288 21.00 9.85 -4.16
C VAL A 288 19.71 10.39 -4.77
N GLN A 289 19.14 9.72 -5.76
CA GLN A 289 17.89 10.13 -6.40
C GLN A 289 16.76 10.33 -5.39
N ILE A 290 16.48 9.32 -4.55
CA ILE A 290 15.38 9.42 -3.58
C ILE A 290 15.64 10.48 -2.51
N THR A 291 16.91 10.75 -2.19
CA THR A 291 17.32 11.81 -1.26
C THR A 291 17.12 13.18 -1.87
N VAL A 292 17.47 13.37 -3.15
CA VAL A 292 17.19 14.60 -3.90
C VAL A 292 15.68 14.84 -3.97
N ALA A 293 14.88 13.81 -4.27
CA ALA A 293 13.42 13.93 -4.30
C ALA A 293 12.86 14.38 -2.92
N ALA A 294 13.26 13.71 -1.84
CA ALA A 294 12.83 14.05 -0.49
C ALA A 294 13.25 15.47 -0.10
N GLY A 295 14.51 15.84 -0.34
CA GLY A 295 15.07 17.15 0.00
C GLY A 295 14.39 18.29 -0.78
N LEU A 296 14.19 18.12 -2.09
CA LEU A 296 13.45 19.07 -2.91
C LEU A 296 12.02 19.24 -2.41
N ALA A 297 11.34 18.14 -2.09
CA ALA A 297 9.97 18.19 -1.61
C ALA A 297 9.86 18.91 -0.26
N VAL A 298 10.76 18.62 0.69
CA VAL A 298 10.84 19.31 1.98
C VAL A 298 11.13 20.80 1.80
N ALA A 299 12.11 21.16 0.96
CA ALA A 299 12.49 22.55 0.71
C ALA A 299 11.36 23.35 0.05
N LEU A 300 10.70 22.78 -0.97
CA LEU A 300 9.56 23.41 -1.64
C LEU A 300 8.38 23.55 -0.69
N THR A 301 8.11 22.54 0.13
CA THR A 301 7.04 22.60 1.14
C THR A 301 7.30 23.74 2.12
N TYR A 302 8.54 23.90 2.60
CA TYR A 302 8.91 25.00 3.47
C TYR A 302 8.75 26.37 2.78
N ALA A 303 9.19 26.49 1.52
CA ALA A 303 9.08 27.74 0.76
C ALA A 303 7.62 28.13 0.43
N LEU A 304 6.73 27.16 0.27
CA LEU A 304 5.31 27.38 -0.03
C LEU A 304 4.46 27.59 1.22
N THR A 305 4.99 27.29 2.41
CA THR A 305 4.29 27.55 3.66
C THR A 305 4.51 29.02 4.02
N PRO A 306 3.46 29.85 4.09
CA PRO A 306 3.63 31.24 4.50
C PRO A 306 4.25 31.27 5.91
N LEU A 307 5.33 32.04 6.07
CA LEU A 307 5.91 32.35 7.39
C LEU A 307 4.86 33.15 8.16
N GLY A 308 4.02 32.45 8.92
CA GLY A 308 3.06 33.01 9.86
C GLY A 308 3.69 33.27 11.21
#